data_AF-A0A2V5U1K0-F1
#
_entry.id   AF-A0A2V5U1K0-F1
#
_cell.length_a   1.000
_cell.length_b   1.000
_cell.length_c   1.000
_cell.angle_alpha   90.00
_cell.angle_beta   90.00
_cell.angle_gamma   90.00
#
_symmetry.space_group_name_H-M   'P 1'
#
loop_
_entity.id
_entity.type
_entity.pdbx_description
1 polymer ?
#
loop_
_entity_poly.entity_id
_entity_poly.type
_entity_poly.pdbx_seq_one_letter_code
_entity_poly.pdbx_strand_id
1 'polypeptide(L)'
;MAGPLVCECAVANLRAGWQNDLMKTLAEIERAAEELPPAERTELLLFVARSLRQEQAPLPQPRLFSDEQLQAWMDEDEEAMRRFRAGA
;
A
#
# COMPACT_ATOMS: atom_id res chain seq x y z
N MET A 1 20.62 51.79 -13.82
CA MET A 1 19.56 50.85 -14.21
C MET A 1 19.46 49.80 -13.13
N ALA A 2 18.53 49.97 -12.19
CA ALA A 2 18.30 49.01 -11.13
C ALA A 2 17.38 47.90 -11.67
N GLY A 3 17.89 46.67 -11.77
CA GLY A 3 17.08 45.50 -12.11
C GLY A 3 16.15 45.15 -10.94
N PRO A 4 14.99 44.53 -11.20
CA PRO A 4 14.09 44.14 -10.13
C PRO A 4 14.72 42.99 -9.35
N LEU A 5 15.04 43.25 -8.07
CA LEU A 5 15.37 42.24 -7.08
C LEU A 5 14.10 41.42 -6.83
N VAL A 6 13.91 40.35 -7.61
CA VAL A 6 12.92 39.33 -7.28
C VAL A 6 13.35 38.72 -5.96
N CYS A 7 12.53 38.92 -4.93
CA CYS A 7 12.81 38.46 -3.57
C CYS A 7 12.87 36.92 -3.57
N GLU A 8 14.06 36.35 -3.46
CA GLU A 8 14.32 34.90 -3.44
C GLU A 8 13.53 34.17 -2.32
N CYS A 9 13.11 34.89 -1.28
CA CYS A 9 12.30 34.36 -0.18
C CYS A 9 10.87 33.94 -0.60
N ALA A 10 10.28 34.57 -1.63
CA ALA A 10 8.92 34.23 -2.07
C ALA A 10 8.89 32.88 -2.80
N VAL A 11 9.96 32.53 -3.53
CA VAL A 11 10.08 31.28 -4.27
C VAL A 11 10.29 30.08 -3.33
N ALA A 12 11.03 30.28 -2.23
CA ALA A 12 11.25 29.24 -1.22
C ALA A 12 9.95 28.82 -0.50
N ASN A 13 9.08 29.78 -0.16
CA ASN A 13 7.80 29.51 0.50
C ASN A 13 6.80 28.77 -0.40
N LEU A 14 6.78 29.08 -1.70
CA LEU A 14 5.97 28.33 -2.66
C LEU A 14 6.44 26.88 -2.74
N ARG A 15 7.76 26.64 -2.89
CA ARG A 15 8.34 25.29 -3.05
C ARG A 15 8.09 24.36 -1.85
N ALA A 16 8.11 24.91 -0.63
CA ALA A 16 7.82 24.16 0.60
C ALA A 16 6.33 23.73 0.72
N GLY A 17 5.41 24.51 0.14
CA GLY A 17 3.99 24.16 0.06
C GLY A 17 3.74 22.95 -0.83
N TRP A 18 4.36 22.90 -2.03
CA TRP A 18 4.23 21.77 -2.95
C TRP A 18 4.84 20.47 -2.42
N GLN A 19 5.91 20.56 -1.63
CA GLN A 19 6.61 19.38 -1.12
C GLN A 19 5.86 18.67 0.01
N ASN A 20 5.04 19.38 0.78
CA ASN A 20 4.16 18.78 1.78
C ASN A 20 2.89 18.19 1.16
N ASP A 21 2.36 18.77 0.07
CA ASP A 21 1.23 18.20 -0.67
C ASP A 21 1.59 16.94 -1.48
N LEU A 22 2.87 16.77 -1.85
CA LEU A 22 3.32 15.63 -2.65
C LEU A 22 3.57 14.35 -1.85
N MET A 23 3.84 14.43 -0.55
CA MET A 23 4.07 13.27 0.30
C MET A 23 2.79 12.90 1.03
N LYS A 24 1.90 12.15 0.35
CA LYS A 24 0.83 11.46 1.07
C LYS A 24 1.46 10.61 2.16
N THR A 25 1.03 10.83 3.40
CA THR A 25 1.43 9.98 4.51
C THR A 25 0.90 8.57 4.29
N LEU A 26 1.57 7.55 4.85
CA LEU A 26 1.09 6.17 4.75
C LEU A 26 -0.37 6.04 5.24
N ALA A 27 -0.70 6.72 6.35
CA ALA A 27 -2.05 6.75 6.91
C ALA A 27 -3.10 7.33 5.95
N GLU A 28 -2.75 8.34 5.15
CA GLU A 28 -3.66 8.91 4.14
C GLU A 28 -3.87 7.96 2.95
N ILE A 29 -2.83 7.22 2.56
CA ILE A 29 -2.92 6.20 1.51
C ILE A 29 -3.80 5.04 1.98
N GLU A 30 -3.61 4.58 3.22
CA GLU A 30 -4.42 3.51 3.82
C GLU A 30 -5.90 3.89 3.88
N ARG A 31 -6.22 5.09 4.39
CA ARG A 31 -7.60 5.61 4.43
C ARG A 31 -8.20 5.69 3.03
N ALA A 32 -7.47 6.21 2.05
CA ALA A 32 -7.95 6.29 0.68
C ALA A 32 -8.22 4.90 0.08
N ALA A 33 -7.40 3.90 0.41
CA ALA A 33 -7.59 2.52 -0.06
C ALA A 33 -8.82 1.84 0.59
N GLU A 34 -9.13 2.18 1.85
CA GLU A 34 -10.33 1.71 2.55
C GLU A 34 -11.63 2.26 1.95
N GLU A 35 -11.60 3.46 1.37
CA GLU A 35 -12.75 4.10 0.71
C GLU A 35 -13.02 3.53 -0.70
N LEU A 36 -12.05 2.83 -1.31
CA LEU A 36 -12.21 2.25 -2.65
C LEU A 36 -13.21 1.08 -2.66
N PRO A 37 -14.02 0.94 -3.73
CA PRO A 37 -14.79 -0.28 -4.01
C PRO A 37 -13.91 -1.53 -4.06
N PRO A 38 -14.43 -2.73 -3.74
CA PRO A 38 -13.64 -3.97 -3.70
C PRO A 38 -12.88 -4.29 -5.01
N ALA A 39 -13.49 -4.00 -6.15
CA ALA A 39 -12.86 -4.21 -7.46
C ALA A 39 -11.64 -3.30 -7.66
N GLU A 40 -11.78 -2.01 -7.39
CA GLU A 40 -10.70 -1.03 -7.52
C GLU A 40 -9.57 -1.27 -6.52
N ARG A 41 -9.91 -1.70 -5.30
CA ARG A 41 -8.91 -2.10 -4.29
C ARG A 41 -8.08 -3.30 -4.76
N THR A 42 -8.70 -4.24 -5.47
CA THR A 42 -8.02 -5.40 -6.05
C THR A 42 -7.08 -4.97 -7.17
N GLU A 43 -7.52 -4.07 -8.05
CA GLU A 43 -6.68 -3.52 -9.11
C GLU A 43 -5.48 -2.73 -8.55
N LEU A 44 -5.70 -1.93 -7.50
CA LEU A 44 -4.63 -1.22 -6.80
C LEU A 44 -3.58 -2.18 -6.24
N LEU A 45 -4.01 -3.27 -5.58
CA LEU A 45 -3.09 -4.30 -5.06
C LEU A 45 -2.21 -4.88 -6.17
N LEU A 46 -2.80 -5.23 -7.32
CA LEU A 46 -2.08 -5.79 -8.46
C LEU A 46 -1.08 -4.79 -9.05
N PHE A 47 -1.48 -3.52 -9.16
CA PHE A 47 -0.63 -2.44 -9.63
C PHE A 47 0.60 -2.27 -8.72
N VAL A 48 0.38 -2.12 -7.41
CA VAL A 48 1.47 -1.94 -6.43
C VAL A 48 2.43 -3.13 -6.46
N ALA A 49 1.89 -4.36 -6.47
CA ALA A 49 2.71 -5.58 -6.54
C ALA A 49 3.56 -5.64 -7.82
N ARG A 50 3.02 -5.19 -8.96
CA ARG A 50 3.77 -5.09 -10.22
C ARG A 50 4.88 -4.06 -10.13
N SER A 51 4.59 -2.87 -9.63
CA SER A 51 5.57 -1.77 -9.52
C SER A 51 6.74 -2.15 -8.63
N LEU A 52 6.48 -2.74 -7.44
CA LEU A 52 7.54 -3.19 -6.53
C LEU A 52 8.46 -4.26 -7.14
N ARG A 53 7.90 -5.17 -7.96
CA ARG A 53 8.71 -6.16 -8.69
C ARG A 53 9.61 -5.50 -9.74
N GLN A 54 9.12 -4.48 -10.44
CA GLN A 54 9.89 -3.75 -11.45
C GLN A 54 11.02 -2.93 -10.82
N GLU A 55 10.77 -2.33 -9.67
CA GLU A 55 11.74 -1.55 -8.89
C GLU A 55 12.79 -2.42 -8.19
N GLN A 56 12.64 -3.76 -8.24
CA GLN A 56 13.44 -4.71 -7.47
C GLN A 56 13.51 -4.31 -5.98
N ALA A 57 12.40 -3.75 -5.48
CA ALA A 57 12.31 -3.32 -4.10
C ALA A 57 12.60 -4.50 -3.18
N PRO A 58 13.32 -4.29 -2.06
CA PRO A 58 13.58 -5.35 -1.11
C PRO A 58 12.24 -5.93 -0.63
N LEU A 59 12.02 -7.21 -0.90
CA LEU A 59 10.83 -7.89 -0.41
C LEU A 59 10.86 -7.91 1.12
N PRO A 60 9.71 -7.77 1.79
CA PRO A 60 9.64 -8.00 3.23
C PRO A 60 10.16 -9.40 3.52
N GLN A 61 10.79 -9.57 4.68
CA GLN A 61 11.27 -10.88 5.09
C GLN A 61 10.10 -11.88 5.09
N PRO A 62 10.34 -13.13 4.66
CA PRO A 62 9.33 -14.17 4.74
C PRO A 62 8.74 -14.20 6.15
N ARG A 63 7.40 -14.19 6.24
CA ARG A 63 6.74 -14.38 7.54
C ARG A 63 7.06 -15.78 8.04
N LEU A 64 7.55 -15.87 9.27
CA LEU A 64 7.71 -17.12 9.98
C LEU A 64 6.41 -17.40 10.73
N PHE A 65 5.89 -18.61 10.59
CA PHE A 65 4.72 -19.10 11.31
C PHE A 65 5.14 -20.26 12.20
N SER A 66 4.51 -20.40 13.37
CA SER A 66 4.74 -21.57 14.21
C SER A 66 4.05 -22.80 13.62
N ASP A 67 4.48 -23.99 14.03
CA ASP A 67 3.86 -25.24 13.59
C ASP A 67 2.38 -25.30 14.00
N GLU A 68 2.03 -24.76 15.18
CA GLU A 68 0.64 -24.69 15.64
C GLU A 68 -0.21 -23.77 14.76
N GLN A 69 0.35 -22.64 14.31
CA GLN A 69 -0.35 -21.73 13.41
C GLN A 69 -0.60 -22.37 12.04
N LEU A 70 0.38 -23.11 11.52
CA LEU A 70 0.24 -23.82 10.26
C LEU A 70 -0.79 -24.94 10.38
N GLN A 71 -0.79 -25.69 11.49
CA GLN A 71 -1.77 -26.75 11.74
C GLN A 71 -3.19 -26.20 11.83
N ALA A 72 -3.40 -25.08 12.53
CA ALA A 72 -4.71 -24.45 12.64
C ALA A 72 -5.28 -24.07 11.25
N TRP A 73 -4.44 -23.52 10.37
CA TRP A 73 -4.87 -23.21 8.99
C TRP A 73 -5.20 -24.45 8.17
N MET A 74 -4.43 -25.53 8.33
CA MET A 74 -4.73 -26.81 7.68
C MET A 74 -6.07 -27.37 8.16
N ASP A 75 -6.32 -27.34 9.46
CA ASP A 75 -7.56 -27.84 10.06
C ASP A 75 -8.79 -27.03 9.58
N GLU A 76 -8.66 -25.69 9.51
CA GLU A 76 -9.69 -24.79 8.97
C GLU A 76 -10.01 -25.10 7.49
N ASP A 77 -8.98 -25.27 6.66
CA ASP A 77 -9.13 -25.60 5.24
C ASP A 77 -9.75 -26.99 5.04
N GLU A 78 -9.30 -27.99 5.81
CA GLU A 78 -9.87 -29.34 5.80
C GLU A 78 -11.34 -29.34 6.22
N GLU A 79 -11.72 -28.52 7.19
CA GLU A 79 -13.11 -28.36 7.61
C GLU A 79 -13.95 -27.69 6.52
N ALA A 80 -13.44 -26.64 5.87
CA ALA A 80 -14.09 -26.00 4.73
C ALA A 80 -14.30 -27.00 3.57
N MET A 81 -13.29 -27.80 3.25
CA MET A 81 -13.38 -28.84 2.22
C MET A 81 -14.37 -29.95 2.58
N ARG A 82 -14.47 -30.32 3.85
CA ARG A 82 -15.50 -31.26 4.33
C ARG A 82 -16.90 -30.71 4.13
N ARG A 83 -17.15 -29.44 4.48
CA ARG A 83 -18.44 -28.76 4.26
C ARG A 83 -18.80 -28.71 2.78
N PHE A 84 -17.86 -28.28 1.93
CA PHE A 84 -18.04 -28.21 0.48
C PHE A 84 -18.40 -29.58 -0.12
N ARG A 85 -17.70 -30.66 0.27
CA ARG A 85 -17.99 -32.02 -0.19
C ARG A 85 -19.34 -32.56 0.31
N ALA A 86 -19.80 -32.10 1.47
CA ALA A 86 -21.09 -32.48 2.02
C ALA A 86 -22.27 -31.76 1.34
N GLY A 87 -22.02 -30.85 0.38
CA GLY A 87 -23.06 -30.11 -0.33
C GLY A 87 -23.73 -29.02 0.53
N ALA A 88 -23.05 -28.55 1.57
CA ALA A 88 -23.43 -27.39 2.37
C ALA A 88 -22.79 -26.11 1.84
#